data_AF-A0A9E4CUF1-F1
#
_entry.id   AF-A0A9E4CUF1-F1
#
_cell.length_a   1.000
_cell.length_b   1.000
_cell.length_c   1.000
_cell.angle_alpha   90.00
_cell.angle_beta   90.00
_cell.angle_gamma   90.00
#
_symmetry.space_group_name_H-M   'P 1'
#
loop_
_entity.id
_entity.type
_entity.pdbx_description
1 polymer ?
#
loop_
_entity_poly.entity_id
_entity_poly.type
_entity_poly.pdbx_seq_one_letter_code
_entity_poly.pdbx_strand_id
1 'polypeptide(L)'
;MARIRNELVLLIDQVLGDDPKRALAAACQLRQEIVWLEQRAVAHARANGFDWGRIGRNLGLTRQGARKKFGNLTVAAPPHVVARDRSRQQEYEFTRLWNRISEGRYGEGGDDGDEPVFW
;
A
#
# COMPACT_ATOMS: atom_id res chain seq x y z
N MET A 1 -11.48 16.01 -1.22
CA MET A 1 -10.04 16.30 -1.12
C MET A 1 -9.55 16.49 0.32
N ALA A 2 -10.19 17.33 1.15
CA ALA A 2 -9.79 17.54 2.55
C ALA A 2 -9.64 16.25 3.36
N ARG A 3 -10.51 15.26 3.12
CA ARG A 3 -10.48 13.94 3.79
C ARG A 3 -9.22 13.13 3.49
N ILE A 4 -8.80 13.05 2.22
CA ILE A 4 -7.60 12.29 1.81
C ILE A 4 -6.36 12.90 2.46
N ARG A 5 -6.25 14.24 2.41
CA ARG A 5 -5.13 14.96 3.03
C ARG A 5 -5.04 14.67 4.52
N ASN A 6 -6.15 14.75 5.25
CA ASN A 6 -6.14 14.50 6.69
C ASN A 6 -5.74 13.06 7.01
N GLU A 7 -6.20 12.08 6.22
CA GLU A 7 -5.79 10.67 6.37
C GLU A 7 -4.28 10.48 6.16
N LEU A 8 -3.72 11.10 5.11
CA LEU A 8 -2.28 11.02 4.83
C LEU A 8 -1.45 11.63 5.95
N VAL A 9 -1.88 12.76 6.52
CA VAL A 9 -1.21 13.39 7.66
C VAL A 9 -1.21 12.44 8.86
N LEU A 10 -2.35 11.81 9.16
CA LEU A 10 -2.43 10.83 10.26
C LEU A 10 -1.52 9.62 10.03
N LEU A 11 -1.46 9.09 8.82
CA LEU A 11 -0.55 7.98 8.49
C LEU A 11 0.91 8.39 8.65
N ILE A 12 1.28 9.61 8.23
CA ILE A 12 2.64 10.14 8.42
C ILE A 12 2.97 10.25 9.91
N ASP A 13 2.07 10.83 10.70
CA ASP A 13 2.28 10.96 12.15
C ASP A 13 2.44 9.58 12.83
N GLN A 14 1.66 8.58 12.41
CA GLN A 14 1.77 7.20 12.92
C GLN A 14 3.07 6.50 12.51
N VAL A 15 3.55 6.73 11.29
CA VAL A 15 4.86 6.23 10.82
C VAL A 15 6.01 6.80 11.64
N LEU A 16 5.90 8.08 12.04
CA LEU A 16 6.92 8.77 12.82
C LEU A 16 6.83 8.52 14.33
N GLY A 17 5.81 7.81 14.80
CA GLY A 17 5.61 7.51 16.22
C GLY A 17 6.49 6.35 16.72
N ASP A 18 6.61 6.25 18.04
CA ASP A 18 7.52 5.31 18.71
C ASP A 18 6.99 3.87 18.83
N ASP A 19 5.71 3.62 18.50
CA ASP A 19 5.14 2.27 18.49
C ASP A 19 5.53 1.55 17.17
N PRO A 20 6.46 0.57 17.21
CA PRO A 20 6.99 -0.04 15.99
C PRO A 20 5.91 -0.80 15.20
N LYS A 21 4.91 -1.39 15.86
CA LYS A 21 3.84 -2.13 15.18
C LYS A 21 2.95 -1.19 14.41
N ARG A 22 2.55 -0.08 15.03
CA ARG A 22 1.74 0.97 14.39
C ARG A 22 2.50 1.66 13.27
N ALA A 23 3.78 1.96 13.46
CA ALA A 23 4.61 2.60 12.45
C ALA A 23 4.71 1.75 11.17
N LEU A 24 4.96 0.44 11.29
CA LEU A 24 5.05 -0.48 10.15
C LEU A 24 3.72 -0.64 9.41
N ALA A 25 2.61 -0.77 10.16
CA ALA A 25 1.28 -0.86 9.57
C ALA A 25 0.92 0.43 8.80
N ALA A 26 1.16 1.59 9.40
CA ALA A 26 0.93 2.88 8.78
C ALA A 26 1.83 3.10 7.54
N ALA A 27 3.09 2.65 7.57
CA ALA A 27 4.00 2.73 6.42
C ALA A 27 3.49 1.90 5.23
N CYS A 28 2.99 0.69 5.50
CA CYS A 28 2.38 -0.17 4.48
C CYS A 28 1.17 0.50 3.84
N GLN A 29 0.28 1.08 4.65
CA GLN A 29 -0.91 1.79 4.16
C GLN A 29 -0.53 3.06 3.39
N LEU A 30 0.43 3.85 3.88
CA LEU A 30 0.92 5.05 3.21
C LEU A 30 1.51 4.73 1.83
N ARG A 31 2.24 3.62 1.70
CA ARG A 31 2.76 3.16 0.40
C ARG A 31 1.63 2.92 -0.61
N GLN A 32 0.53 2.32 -0.18
CA GLN A 32 -0.62 2.07 -1.06
C GLN A 32 -1.30 3.39 -1.50
N GLU A 33 -1.45 4.35 -0.57
CA GLU A 33 -1.95 5.68 -0.89
C GLU A 33 -1.06 6.41 -1.90
N ILE A 34 0.26 6.37 -1.74
CA ILE A 34 1.22 7.01 -2.64
C ILE A 34 1.09 6.41 -4.05
N VAL A 35 1.00 5.08 -4.17
CA VAL A 35 0.79 4.42 -5.47
C VAL A 35 -0.49 4.92 -6.14
N TRP A 36 -1.59 5.02 -5.39
CA TRP A 36 -2.84 5.54 -5.92
C TRP A 36 -2.75 7.02 -6.33
N LEU A 37 -2.07 7.86 -5.53
CA LEU A 37 -1.86 9.26 -5.86
C LEU A 37 -1.02 9.43 -7.14
N GLU A 38 0.02 8.62 -7.31
CA GLU A 38 0.84 8.58 -8.52
C GLU A 38 -0.03 8.24 -9.73
N GLN A 39 -0.85 7.19 -9.63
CA GLN A 39 -1.81 6.79 -10.67
C GLN A 39 -2.80 7.89 -11.02
N ARG A 40 -3.41 8.52 -10.00
CA ARG A 40 -4.33 9.65 -10.17
C ARG A 40 -3.65 10.83 -10.88
N ALA A 41 -2.43 11.18 -10.47
CA ALA A 41 -1.66 12.26 -11.07
C ALA A 41 -1.34 11.98 -12.54
N VAL A 42 -0.95 10.75 -12.88
CA VAL A 42 -0.71 10.33 -14.27
C VAL A 42 -1.98 10.43 -15.10
N ALA A 43 -3.12 9.94 -14.60
CA ALA A 43 -4.39 10.04 -15.30
C ALA A 43 -4.79 11.50 -15.55
N HIS A 44 -4.62 12.36 -14.53
CA HIS A 44 -4.85 13.80 -14.68
C HIS A 44 -3.90 14.42 -15.72
N ALA A 45 -2.61 14.09 -15.71
CA ALA A 45 -1.65 14.60 -16.69
C ALA A 45 -2.02 14.16 -18.12
N ARG A 46 -2.44 12.89 -18.31
CA ARG A 46 -2.93 12.38 -19.59
C ARG A 46 -4.16 13.13 -20.08
N ALA A 47 -5.12 13.41 -19.19
CA ALA A 47 -6.31 14.19 -19.52
C ALA A 47 -5.97 15.65 -19.92
N ASN A 48 -4.88 16.21 -19.38
CA ASN A 48 -4.37 17.54 -19.73
C ASN A 48 -3.35 17.52 -20.90
N GLY A 49 -3.32 16.45 -21.69
CA GLY A 49 -2.53 16.39 -22.93
C GLY A 49 -1.03 16.11 -22.74
N PHE A 50 -0.58 15.71 -21.56
CA PHE A 50 0.83 15.36 -21.38
C PHE A 50 1.16 14.05 -22.10
N ASP A 51 2.24 14.03 -22.89
CA ASP A 51 2.76 12.80 -23.49
C ASP A 51 3.56 11.95 -22.49
N TRP A 52 3.73 10.66 -22.81
CA TRP A 52 4.44 9.70 -21.96
C TRP A 52 5.89 10.09 -21.65
N GLY A 53 6.55 10.83 -22.54
CA GLY A 53 7.90 11.34 -22.31
C GLY A 53 7.91 12.47 -21.27
N ARG A 54 6.94 13.39 -21.33
CA ARG A 54 6.79 14.43 -20.31
C ARG A 54 6.43 13.83 -18.96
N ILE A 55 5.52 12.86 -18.92
CA ILE A 55 5.14 12.15 -17.69
C ILE A 55 6.35 11.40 -17.12
N GLY A 56 7.06 10.63 -17.95
CA GLY A 56 8.24 9.89 -17.53
C GLY A 56 9.30 10.77 -16.90
N ARG A 57 9.66 11.90 -17.53
CA ARG A 57 10.65 12.84 -16.98
C ARG A 57 10.28 13.35 -15.58
N ASN A 58 9.01 13.63 -15.32
CA ASN A 58 8.56 14.10 -14.00
C ASN A 58 8.60 13.00 -12.93
N LEU A 59 8.49 11.72 -13.33
CA LEU A 59 8.50 10.56 -12.44
C LEU A 59 9.87 9.86 -12.36
N GLY A 60 10.90 10.39 -13.02
CA GLY A 60 12.21 9.72 -13.11
C GLY A 60 12.19 8.42 -13.94
N LEU A 61 11.23 8.28 -14.85
CA LEU A 61 11.07 7.12 -15.72
C LEU A 61 11.39 7.46 -17.19
N THR A 62 11.82 6.47 -17.95
CA THR A 62 11.86 6.60 -19.41
C THR A 62 10.43 6.67 -19.98
N ARG A 63 10.28 7.22 -21.19
CA ARG A 63 8.97 7.25 -21.89
C ARG A 63 8.33 5.86 -21.97
N GLN A 64 9.13 4.84 -22.34
CA GLN A 64 8.66 3.47 -22.45
C GLN A 64 8.32 2.88 -21.08
N GLY A 65 9.11 3.18 -20.04
CA GLY A 65 8.84 2.78 -18.67
C GLY A 65 7.52 3.36 -18.15
N ALA A 66 7.27 4.66 -18.38
CA ALA A 66 6.01 5.30 -18.02
C ALA A 66 4.82 4.67 -18.77
N ARG A 67 4.94 4.45 -20.09
CA ARG A 67 3.88 3.80 -20.87
C ARG A 67 3.63 2.36 -20.41
N LYS A 68 4.69 1.60 -20.06
CA LYS A 68 4.55 0.23 -19.55
C LYS A 68 3.85 0.21 -18.19
N LYS A 69 4.24 1.11 -17.28
CA LYS A 69 3.69 1.17 -15.91
C LYS A 69 2.24 1.68 -15.88
N PHE A 70 1.89 2.63 -16.75
CA PHE A 70 0.61 3.35 -16.65
C PHE A 70 -0.26 3.29 -17.92
N GLY A 71 0.19 2.66 -18.99
CA GLY A 71 -0.51 2.68 -20.29
C GLY A 71 -1.91 2.06 -20.24
N ASN A 72 -2.12 1.09 -19.35
CA ASN A 72 -3.40 0.41 -19.15
C ASN A 72 -4.06 0.78 -17.81
N LEU A 73 -3.68 1.93 -17.24
CA LEU A 73 -4.12 2.32 -15.92
C LEU A 73 -5.61 2.66 -15.90
N THR A 74 -6.35 1.97 -15.02
CA THR A 74 -7.67 2.40 -14.56
C THR A 74 -7.52 2.88 -13.11
N VAL A 75 -7.81 4.15 -12.84
CA VAL A 75 -7.68 4.71 -11.49
C VAL A 75 -8.83 4.19 -10.64
N ALA A 76 -8.54 3.27 -9.72
CA ALA A 76 -9.51 2.75 -8.76
C ALA A 76 -9.92 3.81 -7.73
N ALA A 77 -10.91 3.49 -6.88
CA ALA A 77 -11.26 4.33 -5.73
C ALA A 77 -10.06 4.50 -4.76
N PRO A 78 -9.98 5.61 -4.01
CA PRO A 78 -8.87 5.84 -3.08
C PRO A 78 -8.71 4.70 -2.07
N PRO A 79 -7.49 4.23 -1.76
CA PRO A 79 -7.27 3.06 -0.92
C PRO A 79 -7.88 3.22 0.46
N HIS A 80 -7.82 4.38 1.11
CA HIS A 80 -8.39 4.62 2.45
C HIS A 80 -9.92 4.52 2.49
N VAL A 81 -10.60 4.71 1.35
CA VAL A 81 -12.03 4.45 1.24
C VAL A 81 -12.30 2.94 1.23
N VAL A 82 -11.47 2.18 0.52
CA VAL A 82 -11.57 0.71 0.40
C VAL A 82 -10.98 -0.02 1.61
N ALA A 83 -9.96 0.57 2.23
CA ALA A 83 -9.24 0.05 3.38
C ALA A 83 -10.13 0.13 4.61
N ARG A 84 -11.00 1.13 4.78
CA ARG A 84 -11.93 1.15 5.92
C ARG A 84 -12.83 -0.09 5.99
N ASP A 85 -13.21 -0.65 4.84
CA ASP A 85 -13.94 -1.93 4.77
C ASP A 85 -13.02 -3.14 5.02
N ARG A 86 -11.76 -3.06 4.56
CA ARG A 86 -10.76 -4.14 4.67
C ARG A 86 -10.05 -4.20 6.03
N SER A 87 -9.85 -3.09 6.71
CA SER A 87 -9.17 -2.95 8.01
C SER A 87 -9.95 -3.66 9.10
N ARG A 88 -11.30 -3.63 9.05
CA ARG A 88 -12.12 -4.48 9.92
C ARG A 88 -11.81 -5.97 9.72
N GLN A 89 -11.72 -6.43 8.47
CA GLN A 89 -11.44 -7.84 8.17
C GLN A 89 -9.99 -8.23 8.50
N GLN A 90 -9.02 -7.37 8.18
CA GLN A 90 -7.61 -7.61 8.45
C GLN A 90 -7.29 -7.56 9.93
N GLU A 91 -7.97 -6.72 10.72
CA GLU A 91 -7.80 -6.68 12.18
C GLU A 91 -8.32 -7.98 12.82
N TYR A 92 -9.40 -8.57 12.29
CA TYR A 92 -9.83 -9.92 12.70
C TYR A 92 -8.84 -11.02 12.28
N GLU A 93 -8.36 -11.01 11.03
CA GLU A 93 -7.43 -12.04 10.53
C GLU A 93 -6.04 -11.92 11.17
N PHE A 94 -5.53 -10.71 11.35
CA PHE A 94 -4.28 -10.42 12.03
C PHE A 94 -4.36 -10.76 13.52
N THR A 95 -5.44 -10.40 14.22
CA THR A 95 -5.64 -10.80 15.63
C THR A 95 -5.78 -12.31 15.76
N ARG A 96 -6.46 -12.99 14.82
CA ARG A 96 -6.51 -14.46 14.80
C ARG A 96 -5.14 -15.09 14.54
N LEU A 97 -4.39 -14.59 13.57
CA LEU A 97 -3.07 -15.11 13.21
C LEU A 97 -2.05 -14.84 14.32
N TRP A 98 -2.08 -13.65 14.93
CA TRP A 98 -1.22 -13.31 16.05
C TRP A 98 -1.57 -14.10 17.31
N ASN A 99 -2.86 -14.24 17.65
CA ASN A 99 -3.27 -15.08 18.79
C ASN A 99 -2.88 -16.55 18.58
N ARG A 100 -3.00 -17.07 17.34
CA ARG A 100 -2.58 -18.43 16.98
C ARG A 100 -1.07 -18.64 17.09
N ILE A 101 -0.27 -17.61 16.79
CA ILE A 101 1.19 -17.64 16.92
C ILE A 101 1.61 -17.49 18.39
N SER A 102 0.93 -16.64 19.16
CA SER A 102 1.26 -16.38 20.57
C SER A 102 0.76 -17.48 21.53
N GLU A 103 -0.24 -18.27 21.16
CA GLU A 103 -0.77 -19.38 21.97
C GLU A 103 0.07 -20.68 21.89
N GLY A 104 1.23 -20.66 21.22
CA GLY A 104 2.25 -21.71 21.40
C GLY A 104 1.85 -23.09 20.86
N ARG A 105 1.56 -23.20 19.55
CA ARG A 105 1.60 -24.47 18.83
C ARG A 105 2.72 -24.50 17.80
N TYR A 106 3.95 -24.39 18.29
CA TYR A 106 5.08 -25.04 17.65
C TYR A 106 5.86 -25.79 18.73
N GLY A 107 5.93 -27.11 18.55
CA GLY A 107 6.30 -28.13 19.52
C GLY A 107 5.18 -29.19 19.48
N GLU A 108 5.31 -30.32 18.80
CA GLU A 108 6.48 -31.21 18.73
C GLU A 108 6.54 -31.99 17.40
N GLY A 109 7.76 -32.13 16.88
CA GLY A 109 8.25 -33.36 16.24
C GLY A 109 7.91 -33.61 14.76
N GLY A 110 8.87 -33.33 13.88
CA GLY A 110 8.94 -33.97 12.56
C GLY A 110 9.60 -33.10 11.50
N ASP A 111 10.77 -33.54 11.06
CA ASP A 111 11.63 -33.02 10.00
C ASP A 111 10.92 -32.77 8.65
N ASP A 112 11.60 -31.98 7.79
CA ASP A 112 11.33 -31.65 6.38
C ASP A 112 10.44 -30.42 6.03
N GLY A 113 11.15 -29.34 5.63
CA GLY A 113 10.81 -28.31 4.63
C GLY A 113 9.38 -27.76 4.48
N ASP A 114 9.14 -26.56 5.02
CA ASP A 114 8.67 -25.38 4.27
C ASP A 114 8.43 -24.21 5.24
N GLU A 115 9.40 -23.31 5.31
CA GLU A 115 9.24 -21.99 5.93
C GLU A 115 8.20 -21.20 5.11
N PRO A 116 7.14 -20.63 5.71
CA PRO A 116 6.15 -19.88 4.95
C PRO A 116 6.78 -18.62 4.38
N VAL A 117 7.09 -18.67 3.08
CA VAL A 117 7.60 -17.53 2.33
C VAL A 117 6.48 -16.50 2.19
N PHE A 118 6.62 -15.39 2.91
CA PHE A 118 5.78 -14.22 2.76
C PHE A 118 6.12 -13.54 1.43
N TRP A 119 5.23 -13.64 0.44
CA TRP A 119 5.24 -12.84 -0.79
C TRP A 119 4.44 -11.55 -0.62
#